data_AF-A0A357D5G8-F1
#
_entry.id   AF-A0A357D5G8-F1
#
_cell.length_a   1.000
_cell.length_b   1.000
_cell.length_c   1.000
_cell.angle_alpha   90.00
_cell.angle_beta   90.00
_cell.angle_gamma   90.00
#
_symmetry.space_group_name_H-M   'P 1'
#
loop_
_entity.id
_entity.type
_entity.pdbx_description
1 polymer ?
#
loop_
_entity_poly.entity_id
_entity_poly.type
_entity_poly.pdbx_seq_one_letter_code
_entity_poly.pdbx_strand_id
1 'polypeptide(L)'
;MLEEANQYFVTHLDKETWEAADELTKTALLTTAEAEISSLPLRAAIDPERKNKAIFEQAIFRLKHGEKRENLQAQGVKSISINGGAAEVYAPLMFGVPLAPRAKMFLVGQFQLGAIV
;
A
#
# COMPACT_ATOMS: atom_id res chain seq x y z
N MET A 1 8.81 11.25 9.42
CA MET A 1 8.11 10.10 8.82
C MET A 1 7.62 9.05 9.83
N LEU A 2 8.47 8.35 10.59
CA LEU A 2 7.97 7.36 11.58
C LEU A 2 7.07 8.00 12.64
N GLU A 3 7.45 9.16 13.17
CA GLU A 3 6.65 9.91 14.14
C GLU A 3 5.27 10.32 13.57
N GLU A 4 5.25 10.83 12.34
CA GLU A 4 3.99 11.16 11.63
C GLU A 4 3.11 9.93 11.40
N ALA A 5 3.70 8.79 11.04
CA ALA A 5 2.97 7.54 10.90
C ALA A 5 2.38 7.09 12.24
N ASN A 6 3.15 7.16 13.33
CA ASN A 6 2.65 6.85 14.66
C ASN A 6 1.45 7.72 15.02
N GLN A 7 1.53 9.03 14.77
CA GLN A 7 0.41 9.95 14.99
C GLN A 7 -0.81 9.62 14.11
N TYR A 8 -0.59 9.29 12.84
CA TYR A 8 -1.65 8.87 11.92
C TYR A 8 -2.40 7.64 12.45
N PHE A 9 -1.68 6.65 12.99
CA PHE A 9 -2.26 5.40 13.44
C PHE A 9 -2.95 5.47 14.82
N VAL A 10 -2.78 6.53 15.61
CA VAL A 10 -3.41 6.68 16.95
C VAL A 10 -4.93 6.50 16.92
N THR A 11 -5.58 6.96 15.85
CA THR A 11 -7.05 6.88 15.68
C THR A 11 -7.46 5.98 14.52
N HIS A 12 -6.51 5.26 13.92
CA HIS A 12 -6.74 4.45 12.74
C HIS A 12 -7.29 3.06 13.09
N LEU A 13 -8.05 2.46 12.19
CA LEU A 13 -8.65 1.14 12.41
C LEU A 13 -7.62 0.02 12.61
N ASP A 14 -6.44 0.18 12.00
CA ASP A 14 -5.34 -0.79 12.09
C ASP A 14 -4.32 -0.44 13.19
N LYS A 15 -4.70 0.41 14.16
CA LYS A 15 -3.84 0.84 15.27
C LYS A 15 -3.14 -0.34 15.95
N GLU A 16 -3.90 -1.35 16.38
CA GLU A 16 -3.36 -2.48 17.13
C GLU A 16 -2.32 -3.26 16.32
N THR A 17 -2.56 -3.43 15.01
CA THR A 17 -1.61 -4.08 14.11
C THR A 17 -0.34 -3.26 13.95
N TRP A 18 -0.46 -1.94 13.83
CA TRP A 18 0.70 -1.04 13.78
C TRP A 18 1.47 -1.08 15.10
N GLU A 19 0.80 -0.97 16.25
CA GLU A 19 1.43 -0.95 17.57
C GLU A 19 2.17 -2.26 17.89
N ALA A 20 1.66 -3.40 17.43
CA ALA A 20 2.29 -4.71 17.62
C ALA A 20 3.64 -4.87 16.90
N ALA A 21 3.90 -4.11 15.84
CA ALA A 21 5.19 -4.14 15.13
C ALA A 21 6.27 -3.34 15.88
N ASP A 22 7.50 -3.84 15.87
CA ASP A 22 8.64 -3.10 16.42
C ASP A 22 9.05 -1.90 15.53
N GLU A 23 9.88 -1.03 16.08
CA GLU A 23 10.31 0.20 15.41
C GLU A 23 11.12 -0.06 14.13
N LEU A 24 11.97 -1.09 14.14
CA LEU A 24 12.78 -1.49 13.00
C LEU A 24 11.87 -1.91 11.82
N THR A 25 10.87 -2.74 12.10
CA THR A 25 9.88 -3.22 11.15
C THR A 25 9.05 -2.07 10.60
N LYS A 26 8.56 -1.17 11.46
CA LYS A 26 7.84 0.04 11.05
C LYS A 26 8.66 0.90 10.09
N THR A 27 9.94 1.12 10.42
CA THR A 27 10.85 1.92 9.60
C THR A 27 11.11 1.27 8.24
N ALA A 28 11.35 -0.05 8.21
CA ALA A 28 11.53 -0.79 6.97
C ALA A 28 10.27 -0.74 6.09
N LEU A 29 9.09 -0.95 6.68
CA LEU A 29 7.80 -0.88 5.97
C LEU A 29 7.55 0.50 5.37
N LEU A 30 7.81 1.58 6.12
CA LEU A 30 7.65 2.95 5.63
C LEU A 30 8.62 3.25 4.50
N THR A 31 9.87 2.82 4.61
CA THR A 31 10.88 3.00 3.56
C THR A 31 10.47 2.30 2.26
N THR A 32 10.04 1.05 2.36
CA THR A 32 9.56 0.27 1.20
C THR A 32 8.30 0.90 0.58
N ALA A 33 7.34 1.29 1.42
CA ALA A 33 6.11 1.93 0.97
C ALA A 33 6.37 3.31 0.31
N GLU A 34 7.34 4.08 0.80
CA GLU A 34 7.74 5.35 0.18
C GLU A 34 8.33 5.14 -1.21
N ALA A 35 9.20 4.15 -1.37
CA ALA A 35 9.80 3.81 -2.65
C ALA A 35 8.72 3.42 -3.68
N GLU A 36 7.71 2.66 -3.25
CA GLU A 36 6.57 2.28 -4.09
C GLU A 36 5.71 3.45 -4.50
N ILE A 37 5.30 4.29 -3.55
CA ILE A 37 4.45 5.44 -3.86
C ILE A 37 5.21 6.45 -4.73
N SER A 38 6.54 6.56 -4.54
CA SER A 38 7.38 7.45 -5.34
C SER A 38 7.71 6.91 -6.73
N SER A 39 7.59 5.59 -6.96
CA SER A 39 7.74 5.02 -8.31
C SER A 39 6.47 5.13 -9.16
N LEU A 40 5.33 5.44 -8.54
CA LEU A 40 4.08 5.67 -9.26
C LEU A 40 4.16 6.93 -10.14
N PRO A 41 3.51 6.93 -11.31
CA PRO A 41 3.46 8.08 -12.21
C PRO A 41 2.49 9.15 -11.68
N LEU A 42 2.84 9.78 -10.56
CA LEU A 42 2.07 10.83 -9.91
C LEU A 42 2.45 12.20 -10.44
N ARG A 43 1.54 13.16 -10.35
CA ARG A 43 1.79 14.57 -10.64
C ARG A 43 2.85 15.10 -9.69
N ALA A 44 3.78 15.90 -10.20
CA ALA A 44 4.83 16.53 -9.39
C ALA A 44 4.27 17.43 -8.28
N ALA A 45 3.10 18.04 -8.50
CA ALA A 45 2.43 18.92 -7.55
C ALA A 45 1.45 18.19 -6.61
N ILE A 46 1.65 16.90 -6.35
CA ILE A 46 0.83 16.19 -5.36
C ILE A 46 0.99 16.83 -3.98
N ASP A 47 -0.13 16.97 -3.29
CA ASP A 47 -0.16 17.40 -1.90
C ASP A 47 0.70 16.45 -1.02
N PRO A 48 1.71 16.96 -0.30
CA PRO A 48 2.60 16.13 0.53
C PRO A 48 1.87 15.36 1.63
N GLU A 49 0.81 15.92 2.22
CA GLU A 49 0.01 15.24 3.25
C GLU A 49 -0.73 14.03 2.65
N ARG A 50 -1.30 14.19 1.45
CA ARG A 50 -1.95 13.09 0.73
C ARG A 50 -0.94 12.01 0.36
N LYS A 51 0.27 12.40 -0.08
CA LYS A 51 1.35 11.46 -0.37
C LYS A 51 1.75 10.68 0.90
N ASN A 52 1.97 11.35 2.02
CA ASN A 52 2.35 10.70 3.28
C ASN A 52 1.28 9.73 3.77
N LYS A 53 0.00 10.11 3.75
CA LYS A 53 -1.10 9.21 4.09
C LYS A 53 -1.16 7.98 3.17
N ALA A 54 -0.91 8.15 1.87
CA ALA A 54 -0.82 7.02 0.94
C ALA A 54 0.32 6.07 1.31
N ILE A 55 1.47 6.61 1.72
CA ILE A 55 2.62 5.79 2.17
C ILE A 55 2.28 5.03 3.46
N PHE A 56 1.61 5.66 4.42
CA PHE A 56 1.21 5.00 5.67
C PHE A 56 0.24 3.85 5.41
N GLU A 57 -0.77 4.07 4.57
CA GLU A 57 -1.71 3.03 4.15
C GLU A 57 -1.03 1.89 3.37
N GLN A 58 -0.01 2.20 2.56
CA GLN A 58 0.76 1.20 1.86
C GLN A 58 1.62 0.37 2.84
N ALA A 59 2.21 1.00 3.85
CA ALA A 59 3.03 0.34 4.87
C ALA A 59 2.20 -0.65 5.72
N ILE A 60 1.03 -0.23 6.24
CA ILE A 60 0.17 -1.13 7.03
C ILE A 60 -0.42 -2.26 6.18
N PHE A 61 -0.68 -2.01 4.90
CA PHE A 61 -1.10 -3.06 3.97
C PHE A 61 -0.01 -4.12 3.78
N ARG A 62 1.26 -3.71 3.68
CA ARG A 62 2.40 -4.64 3.61
C ARG A 62 2.55 -5.46 4.88
N LEU A 63 2.40 -4.82 6.04
CA LEU A 63 2.44 -5.53 7.33
C LEU A 63 1.37 -6.63 7.40
N LYS A 64 0.17 -6.37 6.87
CA LYS A 64 -0.95 -7.31 6.91
C LYS A 64 -0.91 -8.38 5.82
N HIS A 65 -0.38 -8.06 4.64
CA HIS A 65 -0.60 -8.86 3.44
C HIS A 65 0.62 -9.04 2.52
N GLY A 66 1.72 -8.33 2.76
CA GLY A 66 2.86 -8.19 1.83
C GLY A 66 3.43 -9.52 1.38
N GLU A 67 3.94 -10.32 2.33
CA GLU A 67 4.58 -11.60 2.01
C GLU A 67 3.63 -12.58 1.32
N LYS A 68 2.38 -12.64 1.77
CA LYS A 68 1.39 -13.58 1.20
C LYS A 68 1.02 -13.20 -0.24
N ARG A 69 0.79 -11.92 -0.53
CA ARG A 69 0.42 -11.46 -1.87
C ARG A 69 1.56 -11.56 -2.86
N GLU A 70 2.77 -11.16 -2.46
CA GLU A 70 3.95 -11.25 -3.31
C GLU A 70 4.28 -12.71 -3.64
N ASN A 71 4.19 -13.62 -2.66
CA ASN A 71 4.38 -15.05 -2.90
C ASN A 71 3.35 -15.64 -3.86
N LEU A 72 2.06 -15.32 -3.70
CA LEU A 72 1.01 -15.83 -4.59
C LEU A 72 1.14 -15.29 -6.02
N GLN A 73 1.49 -14.01 -6.17
CA GLN A 73 1.72 -13.42 -7.49
C GLN A 73 3.00 -13.96 -8.17
N ALA A 74 4.07 -14.17 -7.42
CA ALA A 74 5.30 -14.81 -7.91
C ALA A 74 5.04 -16.25 -8.40
N GLN A 75 4.06 -16.93 -7.80
CA GLN A 75 3.60 -18.26 -8.23
C GLN A 75 2.62 -18.22 -9.43
N GLY A 76 2.37 -17.04 -10.02
CA GLY A 76 1.48 -16.88 -11.16
C GLY A 76 -0.01 -17.02 -10.83
N VAL A 77 -0.37 -16.99 -9.54
CA VAL A 77 -1.77 -17.09 -9.10
C VAL A 77 -2.49 -15.79 -9.48
N LYS A 78 -3.34 -15.86 -10.50
CA LYS A 78 -4.18 -14.74 -10.98
C LYS A 78 -5.49 -14.61 -10.21
N SER A 79 -5.94 -15.69 -9.58
CA SER A 79 -7.09 -15.69 -8.68
C SER A 79 -7.05 -16.86 -7.70
N ILE A 80 -7.49 -16.66 -6.45
CA ILE A 80 -7.81 -17.79 -5.55
C ILE A 80 -9.31 -17.87 -5.36
N SER A 81 -9.84 -19.09 -5.38
CA SER A 81 -11.20 -19.34 -4.89
C SER A 81 -11.14 -19.40 -3.37
N ILE A 82 -11.87 -18.51 -2.72
CA ILE A 82 -12.12 -18.57 -1.28
C ILE A 82 -13.39 -19.42 -1.12
N ASN A 83 -13.35 -20.45 -0.28
CA ASN A 83 -14.50 -21.30 0.00
C ASN A 83 -15.74 -20.43 0.30
N GLY A 84 -16.83 -20.64 -0.43
CA GLY A 84 -18.05 -19.83 -0.36
C GLY A 84 -18.35 -18.97 -1.60
N GLY A 85 -17.60 -19.11 -2.70
CA GLY A 85 -17.93 -18.49 -3.99
C GLY A 85 -17.33 -17.09 -4.23
N ALA A 86 -16.54 -16.58 -3.29
CA ALA A 86 -15.77 -15.36 -3.49
C ALA A 86 -14.40 -15.69 -4.11
N ALA A 87 -14.05 -15.02 -5.21
CA ALA A 87 -12.72 -15.12 -5.80
C ALA A 87 -11.93 -13.84 -5.52
N GLU A 88 -10.73 -13.97 -4.95
CA GLU A 88 -9.79 -12.85 -4.91
C GLU A 88 -9.03 -12.84 -6.24
N VAL A 89 -9.33 -11.87 -7.10
CA VAL A 89 -8.63 -11.67 -8.38
C VAL A 89 -7.42 -10.78 -8.13
N TYR A 90 -6.23 -11.32 -8.36
CA TYR A 90 -4.99 -10.55 -8.37
C TYR A 90 -4.87 -9.92 -9.76
N ALA A 91 -5.49 -8.74 -9.92
CA ALA A 91 -5.41 -7.98 -11.16
C ALA A 91 -3.94 -7.73 -11.55
N PRO A 92 -3.62 -7.62 -12.86
CA PRO A 92 -2.31 -7.17 -13.31
C PRO A 92 -1.93 -5.91 -12.54
N LEU A 93 -0.73 -5.91 -11.95
CA LEU A 93 -0.24 -4.75 -11.22
C LEU A 93 -0.05 -3.62 -12.22
N MET A 94 -1.04 -2.72 -12.32
CA MET A 94 -1.05 -1.59 -13.26
C MET A 94 0.23 -0.74 -13.16
N PHE A 95 0.90 -0.76 -12.00
CA PHE A 95 2.16 -0.04 -11.75
C PHE A 95 3.29 -0.94 -11.23
N GLY A 96 3.22 -2.25 -11.46
CA GLY A 96 4.24 -3.21 -11.00
C GLY A 96 4.29 -3.44 -9.47
N VAL A 97 3.43 -2.76 -8.69
CA VAL A 97 3.35 -2.88 -7.23
C VAL A 97 1.89 -3.04 -6.77
N PRO A 98 1.60 -3.91 -5.78
CA PRO A 98 0.25 -4.03 -5.22
C PRO A 98 -0.06 -2.81 -4.34
N LEU A 99 -0.87 -1.89 -4.88
CA LEU A 99 -1.28 -0.68 -4.17
C LEU A 99 -2.42 -0.96 -3.16
N ALA A 100 -2.26 -0.48 -1.93
CA ALA A 100 -3.28 -0.57 -0.90
C ALA A 100 -4.58 0.17 -1.31
N PRO A 101 -5.76 -0.41 -1.07
CA PRO A 101 -7.03 0.23 -1.43
C PRO A 101 -7.21 1.62 -0.81
N ARG A 102 -6.82 1.81 0.45
CA ARG A 102 -6.88 3.11 1.14
C ARG A 102 -5.82 4.09 0.64
N ALA A 103 -4.61 3.61 0.31
CA ALA A 103 -3.60 4.46 -0.32
C ALA A 103 -4.11 5.03 -1.64
N LYS A 104 -4.80 4.23 -2.46
CA LYS A 104 -5.42 4.68 -3.71
C LYS A 104 -6.36 5.87 -3.50
N MET A 105 -7.14 5.90 -2.42
CA MET A 105 -8.07 7.00 -2.11
C MET A 105 -7.37 8.35 -1.95
N PHE A 106 -6.16 8.35 -1.40
CA PHE A 106 -5.34 9.56 -1.27
C PHE A 106 -4.70 9.99 -2.61
N LEU A 107 -4.49 9.04 -3.52
CA LEU A 107 -3.87 9.25 -4.84
C LEU A 107 -4.88 9.49 -5.98
N VAL A 108 -6.19 9.40 -5.73
CA VAL A 108 -7.20 9.66 -6.76
C VAL A 108 -7.01 11.05 -7.37
N GLY A 109 -6.98 11.12 -8.70
CA GLY A 109 -6.76 12.35 -9.46
C GLY A 109 -5.30 12.82 -9.51
N GLN A 110 -4.37 12.13 -8.85
CA GLN A 110 -2.95 12.47 -8.82
C GLN A 110 -2.12 11.71 -9.86
N PHE A 111 -2.66 10.65 -10.48
CA PHE A 111 -1.98 9.97 -11.58
C PHE A 111 -1.89 10.87 -12.81
N GLN A 112 -0.74 10.84 -13.49
CA GLN A 112 -0.55 11.54 -14.75
C GLN A 112 -1.42 10.92 -15.85
N LEU A 113 -2.08 11.78 -16.64
CA LEU A 113 -2.87 11.34 -17.80
C LEU A 113 -1.92 10.72 -18.85
N GLY A 114 -2.25 9.52 -19.34
CA GLY A 114 -1.43 8.79 -20.30
C GLY A 114 -0.44 7.78 -19.69
N ALA A 115 -0.38 7.66 -18.37
CA ALA A 115 0.47 6.67 -17.68
C ALA A 115 -0.18 5.28 -17.51
N ILE A 116 -1.35 5.08 -18.11
CA ILE A 116 -2.02 3.77 -18.22
C ILE A 116 -1.95 3.42 -19.71
N VAL A 117 -1.06 2.49 -20.05
CA VAL A 117 -1.04 1.78 -21.33
C VAL A 117 -1.45 0.34 -21.07
#